data_AF-A0A415VWQ3-F1
#
_entry.id   AF-A0A415VWQ3-F1
#
_cell.length_a   1.000
_cell.length_b   1.000
_cell.length_c   1.000
_cell.angle_alpha   90.00
_cell.angle_beta   90.00
_cell.angle_gamma   90.00
#
_symmetry.space_group_name_H-M   'P 1'
#
loop_
_entity.id
_entity.type
_entity.pdbx_description
1 polymer ?
#
loop_
_entity_poly.entity_id
_entity_poly.type
_entity_poly.pdbx_seq_one_letter_code
_entity_poly.pdbx_strand_id
1 'polypeptide(L)'
;MAKKQKMEENASLLNIISPIAVKFESNNFTLGENYCKGYGVIKYPPAPNYGWLTRITNIPSTAVSFTFTPNQGEILESINKNITMLSGQARTAKDRLKQQRAEKGAKDGMKLLQQIDENGEVVGELAGTLIPMAIDKESLKKVEQKMRGTCAMTNLKVRPLTLMQKHALQHVAPFYIENPLLNEVSNRVMPLRTFVGGFPFS
;
A
#
# COMPACT_ATOMS: atom_id res chain seq x y z
N MET A 1 30.61 -19.64 -4.54
CA MET A 1 29.40 -19.02 -5.12
C MET A 1 29.06 -19.77 -6.39
N ALA A 2 28.00 -20.58 -6.40
CA ALA A 2 27.62 -21.34 -7.59
C ALA A 2 27.06 -20.37 -8.65
N LYS A 3 27.64 -20.37 -9.86
CA LYS A 3 27.08 -19.67 -11.03
C LYS A 3 25.66 -20.23 -11.25
N LYS A 4 24.62 -19.38 -11.11
CA LYS A 4 23.27 -19.72 -11.60
C LYS A 4 23.40 -20.03 -13.10
N GLN A 5 23.29 -21.30 -13.47
CA GLN A 5 23.09 -21.70 -14.85
C GLN A 5 21.83 -20.98 -15.35
N LYS A 6 21.98 -20.18 -16.41
CA LYS A 6 20.84 -19.59 -17.11
C LYS A 6 20.13 -20.76 -17.80
N MET A 7 19.02 -21.24 -17.23
CA MET A 7 18.14 -22.18 -17.92
C MET A 7 17.62 -21.47 -19.18
N GLU A 8 17.71 -22.14 -20.33
CA GLU A 8 17.10 -21.63 -21.56
C GLU A 8 15.58 -21.60 -21.41
N GLU A 9 14.99 -20.45 -21.72
CA GLU A 9 13.54 -20.24 -21.63
C GLU A 9 12.83 -21.01 -22.76
N ASN A 10 11.94 -21.94 -22.40
CA ASN A 10 11.16 -22.70 -23.38
C ASN A 10 10.04 -21.82 -23.95
N ALA A 11 10.21 -21.36 -25.19
CA ALA A 11 9.27 -20.48 -25.87
C ALA A 11 7.87 -21.10 -26.06
N SER A 12 7.77 -22.42 -26.22
CA SER A 12 6.48 -23.12 -26.36
C SER A 12 5.70 -23.09 -25.04
N LEU A 13 6.37 -23.37 -23.91
CA LEU A 13 5.75 -23.26 -22.60
C LEU A 13 5.38 -21.81 -22.27
N LEU A 14 6.27 -20.86 -22.59
CA LEU A 14 6.02 -19.43 -22.38
C LEU A 14 4.75 -18.97 -23.11
N ASN A 15 4.56 -19.39 -24.37
CA ASN A 15 3.37 -19.04 -25.14
C ASN A 15 2.09 -19.67 -24.56
N ILE A 16 2.15 -20.89 -24.02
CA ILE A 16 0.99 -21.55 -23.41
C ILE A 16 0.58 -20.87 -22.09
N ILE A 17 1.55 -20.45 -21.28
CA ILE A 17 1.28 -19.83 -19.97
C ILE A 17 1.08 -18.31 -20.03
N SER A 18 1.39 -17.70 -21.18
CA SER A 18 1.24 -16.26 -21.35
C SER A 18 -0.24 -15.88 -21.30
N PRO A 19 -0.65 -14.96 -20.42
CA PRO A 19 -2.03 -14.54 -20.35
C PRO A 19 -2.46 -13.88 -21.65
N ILE A 20 -3.59 -14.33 -22.18
CA ILE A 20 -4.19 -13.78 -23.39
C ILE A 20 -4.69 -12.36 -23.08
N ALA A 21 -4.39 -11.41 -23.97
CA ALA A 21 -4.89 -10.03 -23.92
C ALA A 21 -4.52 -9.22 -22.65
N VAL A 22 -3.22 -9.10 -22.36
CA VAL A 22 -2.72 -8.08 -21.41
C VAL A 22 -2.19 -6.87 -22.17
N LYS A 23 -2.79 -5.69 -21.94
CA LYS A 23 -2.34 -4.43 -22.55
C LYS A 23 -2.28 -3.34 -21.48
N PHE A 24 -1.13 -2.70 -21.32
CA PHE A 24 -0.97 -1.58 -20.39
C PHE A 24 -1.08 -0.24 -21.11
N GLU A 25 -1.86 0.66 -20.52
CA GLU A 25 -1.94 2.07 -20.90
C GLU A 25 -1.46 2.94 -19.73
N SER A 26 -1.43 4.26 -19.92
CA SER A 26 -0.96 5.19 -18.89
C SER A 26 -1.81 5.16 -17.62
N ASN A 27 -3.12 4.97 -17.73
CA ASN A 27 -4.05 5.09 -16.60
C ASN A 27 -4.96 3.89 -16.39
N ASN A 28 -4.84 2.87 -17.22
CA ASN A 28 -5.64 1.66 -17.16
C ASN A 28 -4.83 0.52 -17.79
N PHE A 29 -5.35 -0.70 -17.67
CA PHE A 29 -4.85 -1.82 -18.43
C PHE A 29 -5.99 -2.78 -18.73
N THR A 30 -5.83 -3.59 -19.78
CA THR A 30 -6.73 -4.69 -20.09
C THR A 30 -6.10 -5.98 -19.59
N LEU A 31 -6.90 -6.82 -18.94
CA LEU A 31 -6.52 -8.14 -18.46
C LEU A 31 -7.57 -9.15 -18.91
N GLY A 32 -7.27 -9.90 -19.97
CA GLY A 32 -8.24 -10.77 -20.62
C GLY A 32 -9.39 -9.94 -21.18
N GLU A 33 -10.60 -10.19 -20.69
CA GLU A 33 -11.82 -9.48 -21.09
C GLU A 33 -12.14 -8.26 -20.20
N ASN A 34 -11.35 -8.02 -19.14
CA ASN A 34 -11.63 -6.98 -18.18
C ASN A 34 -10.79 -5.72 -18.42
N TYR A 35 -11.44 -4.56 -18.36
CA TYR A 35 -10.80 -3.27 -18.13
C TYR A 35 -10.48 -3.12 -16.64
N CYS A 36 -9.24 -2.73 -16.36
CA CYS A 36 -8.68 -2.66 -15.03
C CYS A 36 -7.98 -1.32 -14.80
N LYS A 37 -7.88 -0.90 -13.54
CA LYS A 37 -7.09 0.28 -13.16
C LYS A 37 -6.44 0.11 -11.80
N GLY A 38 -5.13 0.28 -11.74
CA GLY A 38 -4.34 0.19 -10.51
C GLY A 38 -4.42 1.45 -9.64
N TYR A 39 -4.63 1.22 -8.34
CA TYR A 39 -4.66 2.22 -7.28
C TYR A 39 -3.70 1.83 -6.16
N GLY A 40 -2.91 2.79 -5.68
CA GLY A 40 -2.03 2.63 -4.52
C GLY A 40 -2.61 3.33 -3.30
N VAL A 41 -2.47 2.72 -2.13
CA VAL A 41 -2.83 3.34 -0.85
C VAL A 41 -1.76 4.34 -0.46
N ILE A 42 -2.15 5.59 -0.18
CA ILE A 42 -1.22 6.66 0.19
C ILE A 42 -1.37 7.15 1.62
N LYS A 43 -2.49 6.80 2.27
CA LYS A 43 -2.77 7.12 3.68
C LYS A 43 -3.64 6.03 4.28
N TYR A 44 -3.22 5.59 5.46
CA TYR A 44 -3.91 4.59 6.26
C TYR A 44 -4.70 5.24 7.41
N PRO A 45 -5.67 4.51 7.99
CA PRO A 45 -6.43 4.99 9.15
C PRO A 45 -5.49 5.21 10.35
N PRO A 46 -5.65 6.30 11.12
CA PRO A 46 -4.73 6.63 12.22
C PRO A 46 -4.89 5.73 13.47
N ALA A 47 -6.07 5.15 13.67
CA ALA A 47 -6.37 4.23 14.76
C ALA A 47 -7.34 3.16 14.20
N PRO A 48 -6.83 2.17 13.47
CA PRO A 48 -7.68 1.14 12.89
C PRO A 48 -8.27 0.24 13.98
N ASN A 49 -9.56 -0.05 13.89
CA ASN A 49 -10.19 -1.09 14.71
C ASN A 49 -9.78 -2.48 14.19
N TYR A 50 -9.89 -3.50 15.06
CA TYR A 50 -9.74 -4.88 14.63
C TYR A 50 -10.65 -5.18 13.41
N GLY A 51 -10.10 -5.89 12.42
CA GLY A 51 -10.84 -6.23 11.19
C GLY A 51 -11.10 -5.07 10.23
N TRP A 52 -10.43 -3.92 10.38
CA TRP A 52 -10.62 -2.77 9.46
C TRP A 52 -10.33 -3.11 7.98
N LEU A 53 -9.40 -4.05 7.72
CA LEU A 53 -9.08 -4.53 6.38
C LEU A 53 -10.22 -5.29 5.74
N THR A 54 -11.09 -5.96 6.52
CA THR A 54 -12.17 -6.81 6.02
C THR A 54 -13.09 -6.06 5.05
N ARG A 55 -13.38 -4.78 5.33
CA ARG A 55 -14.22 -3.97 4.44
C ARG A 55 -13.51 -3.63 3.12
N ILE A 56 -12.19 -3.52 3.12
CA ILE A 56 -11.38 -3.15 1.96
C ILE A 56 -11.07 -4.36 1.09
N THR A 57 -10.70 -5.49 1.69
CA THR A 57 -10.34 -6.72 0.96
C THR A 57 -11.56 -7.40 0.33
N ASN A 58 -12.77 -7.13 0.83
CA ASN A 58 -14.02 -7.70 0.31
C ASN A 58 -14.80 -6.74 -0.61
N ILE A 59 -14.14 -5.74 -1.21
CA ILE A 59 -14.79 -4.89 -2.22
C ILE A 59 -15.07 -5.74 -3.47
N PRO A 60 -16.34 -5.86 -3.92
CA PRO A 60 -16.66 -6.66 -5.10
C PRO A 60 -15.95 -6.17 -6.35
N SER A 61 -15.61 -7.10 -7.23
CA SER A 61 -14.94 -6.82 -8.51
C SER A 61 -13.64 -6.01 -8.37
N THR A 62 -12.95 -6.15 -7.24
CA THR A 62 -11.69 -5.46 -6.95
C THR A 62 -10.70 -6.45 -6.38
N ALA A 63 -9.55 -6.61 -7.03
CA ALA A 63 -8.44 -7.34 -6.45
C ALA A 63 -7.66 -6.43 -5.50
N VAL A 64 -7.31 -6.94 -4.32
CA VAL A 64 -6.65 -6.18 -3.27
C VAL A 64 -5.45 -6.97 -2.76
N SER A 65 -4.32 -6.29 -2.60
CA SER A 65 -3.10 -6.87 -2.03
C SER A 65 -2.49 -5.89 -1.04
N PHE A 66 -2.08 -6.42 0.11
CA PHE A 66 -1.30 -5.72 1.11
C PHE A 66 -0.02 -6.52 1.39
N THR A 67 1.11 -5.84 1.33
CA THR A 67 2.43 -6.43 1.57
C THR A 67 3.07 -5.68 2.73
N PHE A 68 3.48 -6.42 3.76
CA PHE A 68 4.23 -5.87 4.90
C PHE A 68 5.68 -6.34 4.83
N THR A 69 6.60 -5.41 4.70
CA THR A 69 8.04 -5.68 4.67
C THR A 69 8.67 -5.21 5.98
N PRO A 70 9.11 -6.13 6.87
CA PRO A 70 9.76 -5.76 8.13
C PRO A 70 11.07 -4.99 7.89
N ASN A 71 11.26 -3.86 8.56
CA ASN A 71 12.50 -3.09 8.55
C ASN A 71 12.60 -2.30 9.87
N GLN A 72 13.62 -2.56 10.70
CA GLN A 72 13.76 -1.88 11.99
C GLN A 72 14.77 -0.73 11.95
N GLY A 73 15.94 -0.93 11.32
CA GLY A 73 17.08 0.00 11.42
C GLY A 73 16.86 1.36 10.76
N GLU A 74 16.60 1.38 9.45
CA GLU A 74 16.45 2.64 8.67
C GLU A 74 15.15 3.39 9.04
N ILE A 75 14.15 2.64 9.49
CA ILE A 75 12.86 3.17 9.89
C ILE A 75 12.98 4.02 11.17
N LEU A 76 13.75 3.58 12.16
CA LEU A 76 13.99 4.32 13.41
C LEU A 76 14.59 5.71 13.14
N GLU A 77 15.59 5.78 12.26
CA GLU A 77 16.22 7.05 11.89
C GLU A 77 15.23 7.98 11.17
N SER A 78 14.40 7.41 10.28
CA SER A 78 13.38 8.15 9.54
C SER A 78 12.25 8.67 10.44
N ILE A 79 11.85 7.91 11.46
CA ILE A 79 10.89 8.34 12.48
C ILE A 79 11.46 9.51 13.27
N ASN A 80 12.70 9.42 13.75
CA ASN A 80 13.37 10.49 14.49
C ASN A 80 13.47 11.80 13.68
N LYS A 81 13.85 11.69 12.39
CA LYS A 81 13.87 12.84 11.46
C LYS A 81 12.48 13.46 11.32
N ASN A 82 11.44 12.65 11.14
CA ASN A 82 10.05 13.13 11.04
C ASN A 82 9.55 13.80 12.32
N ILE A 83 9.84 13.24 13.50
CA ILE A 83 9.49 13.86 14.80
C ILE A 83 10.15 15.23 14.92
N THR A 84 11.45 15.31 14.61
CA THR A 84 12.22 16.57 14.66
C THR A 84 11.63 17.61 13.71
N MET A 85 11.33 17.21 12.47
CA MET A 85 10.71 18.07 11.46
C MET A 85 9.33 18.58 11.91
N LEU A 86 8.43 17.68 12.35
CA LEU A 86 7.09 18.05 12.80
C LEU A 86 7.12 18.95 14.04
N SER A 87 8.05 18.71 14.95
CA SER A 87 8.27 19.57 16.12
C SER A 87 8.76 20.97 15.72
N GLY A 88 9.65 21.06 14.73
CA GLY A 88 10.07 22.33 14.14
C GLY A 88 8.93 23.07 13.43
N GLN A 89 8.10 22.34 12.68
CA GLN A 89 6.91 22.89 12.03
C GLN A 89 5.87 23.40 13.04
N ALA A 90 5.66 22.68 14.15
CA ALA A 90 4.80 23.13 15.24
C ALA A 90 5.27 24.47 15.82
N ARG A 91 6.58 24.62 16.06
CA ARG A 91 7.16 25.86 16.62
C ARG A 91 7.09 27.06 15.67
N THR A 92 7.14 26.82 14.36
CA THR A 92 7.23 27.87 13.33
C THR A 92 5.89 28.19 12.66
N ALA A 93 4.87 27.33 12.82
CA ALA A 93 3.56 27.54 12.22
C ALA A 93 2.83 28.72 12.86
N LYS A 94 2.48 29.71 12.03
CA LYS A 94 1.67 30.87 12.45
C LYS A 94 0.17 30.55 12.60
N ASP A 95 -0.29 29.50 11.91
CA ASP A 95 -1.69 29.05 11.95
C ASP A 95 -1.87 27.99 13.05
N ARG A 96 -2.77 28.27 14.00
CA ARG A 96 -3.08 27.39 15.14
C ARG A 96 -3.47 25.99 14.70
N LEU A 97 -4.20 25.85 13.58
CA LEU A 97 -4.63 24.54 13.09
C LEU A 97 -3.44 23.72 12.56
N LYS A 98 -2.52 24.37 11.85
CA LYS A 98 -1.29 23.72 11.35
C LYS A 98 -0.35 23.36 12.50
N GLN A 99 -0.21 24.25 13.48
CA GLN A 99 0.55 23.98 14.70
C GLN A 99 0.00 22.74 15.43
N GLN A 100 -1.29 22.70 15.72
CA GLN A 100 -1.92 21.59 16.43
C GLN A 100 -1.77 20.25 15.68
N ARG A 101 -1.87 20.27 14.33
CA ARG A 101 -1.64 19.09 13.50
C ARG A 101 -0.20 18.60 13.57
N ALA A 102 0.77 19.52 13.53
CA ALA A 102 2.18 19.19 13.62
C ALA A 102 2.55 18.65 15.01
N GLU A 103 2.04 19.26 16.08
CA GLU A 103 2.22 18.78 17.46
C GLU A 103 1.65 17.38 17.65
N LYS A 104 0.44 17.13 17.15
CA LYS A 104 -0.18 15.80 17.20
C LYS A 104 0.68 14.77 16.45
N GLY A 105 1.14 15.10 15.24
CA GLY A 105 2.00 14.22 14.47
C GLY A 105 3.31 13.88 15.17
N ALA A 106 3.95 14.87 15.81
CA ALA A 106 5.16 14.65 16.61
C ALA A 106 4.90 13.75 17.83
N LYS A 107 3.77 13.95 18.52
CA LYS A 107 3.37 13.12 19.66
C LYS A 107 3.06 11.68 19.26
N ASP A 108 2.38 11.48 18.14
CA ASP A 108 2.08 10.15 17.60
C ASP A 108 3.38 9.43 17.18
N GLY A 109 4.35 10.16 16.58
CA GLY A 109 5.68 9.64 16.27
C GLY A 109 6.47 9.20 17.51
N MET A 110 6.46 10.01 18.59
CA MET A 110 7.12 9.65 19.85
C MET A 110 6.52 8.39 20.49
N LYS A 111 5.19 8.25 20.49
CA LYS A 111 4.53 7.03 20.97
C LYS A 111 4.95 5.81 20.17
N LEU A 112 5.02 5.94 18.85
CA LEU A 112 5.45 4.86 17.98
C LEU A 112 6.91 4.47 18.28
N LEU A 113 7.81 5.44 18.48
CA LEU A 113 9.19 5.16 18.86
C LEU A 113 9.30 4.45 20.22
N GLN A 114 8.51 4.89 21.20
CA GLN A 114 8.43 4.24 22.51
C GLN A 114 7.94 2.80 22.41
N GLN A 115 6.93 2.54 21.56
CA GLN A 115 6.42 1.18 21.33
C GLN A 115 7.47 0.25 20.70
N ILE A 116 8.31 0.77 19.81
CA ILE A 116 9.40 0.01 19.18
C ILE A 116 10.44 -0.37 20.23
N ASP A 117 10.92 0.61 20.98
CA ASP A 117 12.06 0.47 21.89
C ASP A 117 11.68 -0.33 23.15
N GLU A 118 10.53 -0.05 23.76
CA GLU A 118 10.11 -0.69 25.02
C GLU A 118 9.48 -2.08 24.82
N ASN A 119 8.73 -2.30 23.73
CA ASN A 119 7.98 -3.55 23.53
C ASN A 119 8.62 -4.50 22.50
N GLY A 120 9.75 -4.12 21.89
CA GLY A 120 10.39 -4.91 20.83
C GLY A 120 9.50 -5.13 19.60
N GLU A 121 8.62 -4.17 19.31
CA GLU A 121 7.61 -4.33 18.26
C GLU A 121 8.26 -4.33 16.86
N VAL A 122 7.82 -5.26 16.00
CA VAL A 122 8.29 -5.29 14.61
C VAL A 122 7.60 -4.18 13.84
N VAL A 123 8.41 -3.28 13.29
CA VAL A 123 7.98 -2.24 12.37
C VAL A 123 8.41 -2.58 10.97
N GLY A 124 7.59 -2.17 10.02
CA GLY A 124 7.85 -2.38 8.62
C GLY A 124 7.11 -1.39 7.76
N GLU A 125 7.30 -1.56 6.47
CA GLU A 125 6.63 -0.79 5.45
C GLU A 125 5.40 -1.54 4.97
N LEU A 126 4.24 -0.89 4.97
CA LEU A 126 3.02 -1.45 4.40
C LEU A 126 2.73 -0.84 3.03
N ALA A 127 2.73 -1.69 2.00
CA ALA A 127 2.27 -1.38 0.66
C ALA A 127 0.83 -1.89 0.48
N GLY A 128 -0.02 -1.09 -0.15
CA GLY A 128 -1.40 -1.48 -0.45
C GLY A 128 -1.76 -1.15 -1.89
N THR A 129 -2.28 -2.13 -2.64
CA THR A 129 -2.73 -1.95 -4.02
C THR A 129 -4.14 -2.50 -4.21
N LEU A 130 -4.98 -1.73 -4.91
CA LEU A 130 -6.34 -2.09 -5.28
C LEU A 130 -6.50 -2.00 -6.80
N ILE A 131 -7.13 -3.01 -7.40
CA ILE A 131 -7.39 -3.09 -8.84
C ILE A 131 -8.88 -3.40 -9.05
N PRO A 132 -9.74 -2.38 -9.19
CA PRO A 132 -11.09 -2.56 -9.72
C PRO A 132 -11.05 -3.09 -11.16
N MET A 133 -11.98 -3.98 -11.48
CA MET A 133 -12.08 -4.70 -12.75
C MET A 133 -13.54 -4.76 -13.20
N ALA A 134 -13.77 -4.59 -14.50
CA ALA A 134 -15.09 -4.80 -15.13
C ALA A 134 -14.94 -5.09 -16.63
N ILE A 135 -15.97 -5.67 -17.23
CA ILE A 135 -16.02 -6.02 -18.67
C ILE A 135 -16.04 -4.80 -19.60
N ASP A 136 -16.47 -3.64 -19.11
CA ASP A 136 -16.57 -2.41 -19.90
C ASP A 136 -16.19 -1.17 -19.07
N LYS A 137 -15.89 -0.06 -19.76
CA LYS A 137 -15.42 1.19 -19.13
C LYS A 137 -16.49 1.89 -18.29
N GLU A 138 -17.77 1.73 -18.58
CA GLU A 138 -18.85 2.34 -17.81
C GLU A 138 -19.04 1.61 -16.47
N SER A 139 -19.08 0.27 -16.53
CA SER A 139 -19.11 -0.58 -15.34
C SER A 139 -17.87 -0.37 -14.47
N LEU A 140 -16.69 -0.23 -15.07
CA LEU A 140 -15.44 0.05 -14.33
C LEU A 140 -15.56 1.34 -13.51
N LYS A 141 -16.15 2.41 -14.05
CA LYS A 141 -16.37 3.66 -13.29
C LYS A 141 -17.24 3.45 -12.05
N LYS A 142 -18.29 2.62 -12.15
CA LYS A 142 -19.17 2.30 -11.01
C LYS A 142 -18.41 1.52 -9.94
N VAL A 143 -17.60 0.54 -10.33
CA VAL A 143 -16.73 -0.22 -9.41
C VAL A 143 -15.69 0.70 -8.75
N GLU A 144 -15.04 1.58 -9.53
CA GLU A 144 -14.08 2.57 -9.02
C GLU A 144 -14.70 3.49 -7.97
N GLN A 145 -15.91 3.99 -8.22
CA GLN A 145 -16.62 4.87 -7.28
C GLN A 145 -16.95 4.14 -5.98
N LYS A 146 -17.44 2.90 -6.07
CA LYS A 146 -17.73 2.06 -4.90
C LYS A 146 -16.47 1.74 -4.10
N MET A 147 -15.38 1.38 -4.78
CA MET A 147 -14.09 1.12 -4.17
C MET A 147 -13.57 2.35 -3.41
N ARG A 148 -13.57 3.52 -4.06
CA ARG A 148 -13.13 4.79 -3.45
C ARG A 148 -14.01 5.19 -2.27
N GLY A 149 -15.33 5.05 -2.39
CA GLY A 149 -16.27 5.32 -1.29
C GLY A 149 -16.01 4.42 -0.09
N THR A 150 -15.75 3.13 -0.33
CA THR A 150 -15.42 2.16 0.72
C THR A 150 -14.12 2.52 1.44
N CYS A 151 -13.07 2.85 0.68
CA CYS A 151 -11.81 3.33 1.25
C CYS A 151 -12.00 4.61 2.07
N ALA A 152 -12.79 5.57 1.57
CA ALA A 152 -13.04 6.82 2.26
C ALA A 152 -13.76 6.62 3.60
N MET A 153 -14.75 5.71 3.66
CA MET A 153 -15.44 5.36 4.91
C MET A 153 -14.50 4.78 5.98
N THR A 154 -13.42 4.11 5.57
CA THR A 154 -12.41 3.58 6.50
C THR A 154 -11.28 4.57 6.78
N ASN A 155 -11.37 5.84 6.35
CA ASN A 155 -10.28 6.83 6.40
C ASN A 155 -9.01 6.43 5.62
N LEU A 156 -9.15 5.52 4.65
CA LEU A 156 -8.08 5.10 3.76
C LEU A 156 -8.11 5.95 2.49
N LYS A 157 -6.96 6.48 2.07
CA LYS A 157 -6.85 7.31 0.86
C LYS A 157 -6.07 6.55 -0.20
N VAL A 158 -6.69 6.38 -1.37
CA VAL A 158 -6.07 5.79 -2.56
C VAL A 158 -5.77 6.84 -3.62
N ARG A 159 -4.75 6.59 -4.45
CA ARG A 159 -4.44 7.36 -5.66
C ARG A 159 -4.24 6.43 -6.86
N PRO A 160 -4.64 6.86 -8.07
CA PRO A 160 -4.36 6.10 -9.28
C PRO A 160 -2.85 6.02 -9.50
N LEU A 161 -2.37 4.84 -9.88
CA LEU A 161 -0.97 4.57 -10.18
C LEU A 161 -0.67 4.86 -11.65
N THR A 162 -0.83 6.12 -12.04
CA THR A 162 -0.56 6.59 -13.42
C THR A 162 0.85 6.22 -13.84
N LEU A 163 1.01 5.68 -15.05
CA LEU A 163 2.23 5.12 -15.63
C LEU A 163 2.80 3.89 -14.89
N MET A 164 2.13 3.40 -13.85
CA MET A 164 2.58 2.29 -13.01
C MET A 164 1.58 1.13 -13.00
N GLN A 165 0.73 1.01 -14.02
CA GLN A 165 -0.30 -0.04 -14.12
C GLN A 165 0.27 -1.45 -14.14
N LYS A 166 1.42 -1.64 -14.82
CA LYS A 166 2.17 -2.90 -14.80
C LYS A 166 2.62 -3.27 -13.40
N HIS A 167 3.23 -2.31 -12.69
CA HIS A 167 3.70 -2.50 -11.32
C HIS A 167 2.53 -2.84 -10.39
N ALA A 168 1.39 -2.16 -10.54
CA ALA A 168 0.17 -2.46 -9.77
C ALA A 168 -0.27 -3.91 -9.93
N LEU A 169 -0.32 -4.42 -11.16
CA LEU A 169 -0.67 -5.81 -11.42
C LEU A 169 0.36 -6.77 -10.79
N GLN A 170 1.65 -6.46 -10.89
CA GLN A 170 2.71 -7.28 -10.29
C GLN A 170 2.56 -7.39 -8.77
N HIS A 171 2.17 -6.33 -8.07
CA HIS A 171 1.99 -6.35 -6.61
C HIS A 171 0.76 -7.12 -6.15
N VAL A 172 -0.27 -7.24 -7.00
CA VAL A 172 -1.45 -8.07 -6.71
C VAL A 172 -1.24 -9.53 -7.10
N ALA A 173 -0.38 -9.77 -8.09
CA ALA A 173 -0.08 -11.12 -8.56
C ALA A 173 0.76 -11.90 -7.52
N PRO A 174 0.37 -13.15 -7.19
CA PRO A 174 1.01 -13.94 -6.13
C PRO A 174 2.41 -14.49 -6.48
N PHE A 175 2.91 -14.21 -7.69
CA PHE A 175 4.14 -14.76 -8.24
C PHE A 175 5.28 -13.73 -8.38
N TYR A 176 5.06 -12.48 -7.95
CA TYR A 176 6.13 -11.48 -7.86
C TYR A 176 6.56 -11.26 -6.43
N ILE A 177 7.87 -11.14 -6.24
CA ILE A 177 8.49 -11.14 -4.91
C ILE A 177 8.50 -9.72 -4.35
N GLU A 178 8.96 -8.71 -5.10
CA GLU A 178 8.94 -7.30 -4.65
C GLU A 178 8.92 -6.33 -5.85
N ASN A 179 8.31 -5.15 -5.67
CA ASN A 179 8.33 -4.08 -6.65
C ASN A 179 8.78 -2.75 -5.99
N PRO A 180 10.09 -2.40 -6.06
CA PRO A 180 10.66 -1.26 -5.34
C PRO A 180 10.00 0.09 -5.69
N LEU A 181 9.55 0.26 -6.93
CA LEU A 181 8.93 1.51 -7.38
C LEU A 181 7.56 1.75 -6.74
N LEU A 182 6.80 0.68 -6.50
CA LEU A 182 5.50 0.76 -5.82
C LEU A 182 5.65 1.08 -4.33
N ASN A 183 6.74 0.59 -3.75
CA ASN A 183 7.11 0.84 -2.38
C ASN A 183 7.33 2.34 -2.14
N GLU A 184 8.03 3.06 -3.03
CA GLU A 184 8.25 4.51 -2.90
C GLU A 184 6.94 5.33 -2.85
N VAL A 185 5.89 4.89 -3.55
CA VAL A 185 4.63 5.64 -3.64
C VAL A 185 3.66 5.30 -2.51
N SER A 186 3.60 4.01 -2.12
CA SER A 186 2.57 3.49 -1.21
C SER A 186 3.07 3.21 0.21
N ASN A 187 4.38 3.06 0.42
CA ASN A 187 4.89 2.61 1.71
C ASN A 187 4.66 3.64 2.79
N ARG A 188 4.07 3.14 3.86
CA ARG A 188 3.99 3.86 5.13
C ARG A 188 4.55 2.96 6.19
N VAL A 189 5.47 3.54 6.95
CA VAL A 189 5.98 2.96 8.18
C VAL A 189 4.80 2.74 9.13
N MET A 190 4.59 1.50 9.56
CA MET A 190 3.65 1.19 10.64
C MET A 190 4.08 -0.03 11.45
N PRO A 191 3.69 -0.12 12.73
CA PRO A 191 3.87 -1.33 13.51
C PRO A 191 3.00 -2.46 12.99
N LEU A 192 3.51 -3.69 13.02
CA LEU A 192 2.77 -4.87 12.55
C LEU A 192 1.42 -5.04 13.27
N ARG A 193 1.36 -4.72 14.57
CA ARG A 193 0.12 -4.80 15.35
C ARG A 193 -0.95 -3.85 14.85
N THR A 194 -0.57 -2.68 14.35
CA THR A 194 -1.50 -1.70 13.75
C THR A 194 -2.09 -2.25 12.45
N PHE A 195 -1.31 -3.01 11.68
CA PHE A 195 -1.79 -3.68 10.47
C PHE A 195 -2.77 -4.81 10.79
N VAL A 196 -2.38 -5.74 11.68
CA VAL A 196 -3.18 -6.93 12.05
C VAL A 196 -4.41 -6.55 12.89
N GLY A 197 -4.36 -5.44 13.61
CA GLY A 197 -5.49 -4.85 14.30
C GLY A 197 -5.78 -5.42 15.69
N GLY A 198 -4.85 -6.10 16.36
CA GLY A 198 -5.11 -6.69 17.68
C GLY A 198 -3.97 -7.54 18.23
N PHE A 199 -4.16 -8.06 19.45
CA PHE A 199 -3.32 -9.12 20.02
C PHE A 199 -3.86 -10.47 19.53
N PRO A 200 -3.07 -11.33 18.89
CA PRO A 200 -3.55 -12.62 18.35
C PRO A 200 -3.91 -13.67 19.42
N PHE A 201 -3.93 -13.30 20.70
CA PHE A 201 -4.16 -14.19 21.85
C PHE A 201 -5.27 -13.71 22.80
N SER A 202 -6.16 -12.81 22.36
CA SER A 202 -7.44 -12.58 23.06
C SER A 202 -8.46 -13.65 22.69
#